data_AF-A0A3P9K653-F1
#
_entry.id   AF-A0A3P9K653-F1
#
_cell.length_a   1.000
_cell.length_b   1.000
_cell.length_c   1.000
_cell.angle_alpha   90.00
_cell.angle_beta   90.00
_cell.angle_gamma   90.00
#
_symmetry.space_group_name_H-M   'P 1'
#
loop_
_entity.id
_entity.type
_entity.pdbx_description
1 polymer ?
#
loop_
_entity_poly.entity_id
_entity_poly.type
_entity_poly.pdbx_seq_one_letter_code
_entity_poly.pdbx_strand_id
1 'polypeptide(L)'
;MLCFLLTLNVTLRVLHLISPAIVRKLQLKMGEKSTMTYNPRFRYEDWGPTFLTAAFIKEAVTNICRSIRQKAFVGGVAPDSPVITMETERTSILSFMKGRPLVLSFGSCSPPFMFTLDQFKRLVADFRDVADFLVIYIAEAHSSGWAFSNNYDINQHQSLEERLSAARILVQSDPLCPVVVDEMSNAAAIHYGSHPERLYVLQAGKVQGGIGPWGYSPQEVR
;
A
#
# COMPACT_ATOMS: atom_id res chain seq x y z
N MET A 1 -14.55 -10.54 -9.41
CA MET A 1 -13.89 -10.21 -8.13
C MET A 1 -14.88 -9.72 -7.07
N LEU A 2 -15.75 -8.74 -7.37
CA LEU A 2 -16.74 -8.23 -6.40
C LEU A 2 -17.72 -9.30 -5.89
N CYS A 3 -18.32 -10.09 -6.77
CA CYS A 3 -19.23 -11.18 -6.36
C CYS A 3 -18.52 -12.19 -5.45
N PHE A 4 -17.26 -12.52 -5.75
CA PHE A 4 -16.44 -13.40 -4.92
C PHE A 4 -16.21 -12.83 -3.51
N LEU A 5 -15.89 -11.53 -3.38
CA LEU A 5 -15.71 -10.88 -2.09
C LEU A 5 -17.00 -10.85 -1.26
N LEU A 6 -18.14 -10.60 -1.91
CA LEU A 6 -19.46 -10.63 -1.26
C LEU A 6 -19.81 -12.06 -0.79
N THR A 7 -19.63 -13.06 -1.66
CA THR A 7 -19.84 -14.47 -1.31
C THR A 7 -18.92 -14.90 -0.17
N LEU A 8 -17.64 -14.51 -0.21
CA LEU A 8 -16.66 -14.80 0.84
C LEU A 8 -17.06 -14.14 2.17
N ASN A 9 -17.50 -12.88 2.16
CA ASN A 9 -17.93 -12.20 3.38
C ASN A 9 -19.18 -12.85 3.99
N VAL A 10 -20.19 -13.19 3.18
CA VAL A 10 -21.41 -13.85 3.65
C VAL A 10 -21.08 -15.26 4.19
N THR A 11 -20.28 -16.04 3.46
CA THR A 11 -19.89 -17.38 3.91
C THR A 11 -19.08 -17.34 5.20
N LEU A 12 -18.11 -16.42 5.33
CA LEU A 12 -17.34 -16.25 6.57
C LEU A 12 -18.23 -15.80 7.74
N ARG A 13 -19.21 -14.92 7.52
CA ARG A 13 -20.18 -14.52 8.56
C ARG A 13 -21.05 -15.68 9.03
N VAL A 14 -21.62 -16.45 8.09
CA VAL A 14 -22.44 -17.63 8.43
C VAL A 14 -21.58 -18.66 9.17
N LEU A 15 -20.37 -18.92 8.69
CA LEU A 15 -19.45 -19.86 9.34
C LEU A 15 -19.01 -19.36 10.72
N HIS A 16 -18.89 -18.05 10.93
CA HIS A 16 -18.55 -17.48 12.24
C HIS A 16 -19.66 -17.72 13.27
N LEU A 17 -20.93 -17.75 12.84
CA LEU A 17 -22.06 -18.10 13.72
C LEU A 17 -22.02 -19.58 14.14
N ILE A 18 -21.53 -20.46 13.26
CA ILE A 18 -21.47 -21.91 13.49
C ILE A 18 -20.22 -22.29 14.29
N SER A 19 -19.05 -21.76 13.91
CA SER A 19 -17.77 -22.05 14.53
C SER A 19 -16.77 -20.89 14.34
N PRO A 20 -16.67 -19.98 15.33
CA PRO A 20 -15.66 -18.93 15.34
C PRO A 20 -14.21 -19.47 15.23
N ALA A 21 -13.95 -20.66 15.79
CA ALA A 21 -12.64 -21.30 15.75
C ALA A 21 -12.21 -21.68 14.32
N ILE A 22 -13.13 -22.16 13.49
CA ILE A 22 -12.85 -22.49 12.08
C ILE A 22 -12.58 -21.21 11.28
N VAL A 23 -13.38 -20.15 11.50
CA VAL A 23 -13.17 -18.85 10.83
C VAL A 23 -11.80 -18.27 11.19
N ARG A 24 -11.43 -18.30 12.48
CA ARG A 24 -10.10 -17.88 12.92
C ARG A 24 -8.99 -18.65 12.22
N LYS A 25 -9.10 -19.98 12.12
CA LYS A 25 -8.11 -20.82 11.43
C LYS A 25 -8.00 -20.48 9.94
N LEU A 26 -9.12 -20.25 9.26
CA LEU A 26 -9.14 -19.86 7.85
C LEU A 26 -8.52 -18.48 7.64
N GLN A 27 -8.87 -17.51 8.48
CA GLN A 27 -8.33 -16.16 8.41
C GLN A 27 -6.83 -16.12 8.71
N LEU A 28 -6.34 -16.83 9.73
CA LEU A 28 -4.91 -16.98 9.99
C LEU A 28 -4.16 -17.56 8.78
N LYS A 29 -4.69 -18.61 8.16
CA LYS A 29 -4.10 -19.20 6.94
C LYS A 29 -4.11 -18.24 5.75
N MET A 30 -5.12 -17.37 5.64
CA MET A 30 -5.11 -16.28 4.64
C MET A 30 -4.06 -15.22 4.98
N GLY A 31 -3.92 -14.86 6.26
CA GLY A 31 -2.96 -13.89 6.77
C GLY A 31 -1.49 -14.31 6.64
N GLU A 32 -1.20 -15.61 6.65
CA GLU A 32 0.14 -16.16 6.36
C GLU A 32 0.61 -15.80 4.94
N LYS A 33 -0.31 -15.73 3.97
CA LYS A 33 0.02 -15.34 2.59
C LYS A 33 0.23 -13.84 2.41
N SER A 34 -0.42 -13.02 3.22
CA SER A 34 -0.27 -11.56 3.22
C SER A 34 0.79 -11.07 4.21
N THR A 35 1.55 -11.98 4.83
CA THR A 35 2.53 -11.71 5.91
C THR A 35 1.97 -11.05 7.17
N MET A 36 0.65 -10.83 7.23
CA MET A 36 -0.03 -10.18 8.35
C MET A 36 0.07 -10.98 9.65
N THR A 37 0.24 -12.31 9.58
CA THR A 37 0.42 -13.18 10.76
C THR A 37 1.83 -13.16 11.33
N TYR A 38 2.84 -12.73 10.58
CA TYR A 38 4.24 -12.76 11.02
C TYR A 38 4.65 -11.53 11.82
N ASN A 39 3.80 -10.50 11.87
CA ASN A 39 4.11 -9.28 12.60
C ASN A 39 3.67 -9.37 14.07
N PRO A 40 4.60 -9.40 15.04
CA PRO A 40 4.27 -9.51 16.45
C PRO A 40 3.52 -8.28 17.01
N ARG A 41 3.57 -7.13 16.32
CA ARG A 41 2.83 -5.92 16.68
C ARG A 41 1.41 -5.87 16.11
N PHE A 42 1.03 -6.87 15.30
CA PHE A 42 -0.21 -6.88 14.54
C PHE A 42 -0.95 -8.20 14.72
N ARG A 43 -1.68 -8.30 15.82
CA ARG A 43 -2.28 -9.55 16.27
C ARG A 43 -3.52 -9.87 15.44
N TYR A 44 -3.88 -11.14 15.41
CA TYR A 44 -5.13 -11.58 14.77
C TYR A 44 -6.34 -10.80 15.28
N GLU A 45 -6.37 -10.45 16.56
CA GLU A 45 -7.50 -9.70 17.13
C GLU A 45 -7.65 -8.30 16.51
N ASP A 46 -6.56 -7.72 15.99
CA ASP A 46 -6.56 -6.40 15.36
C ASP A 46 -7.15 -6.45 13.94
N TRP A 47 -6.95 -7.55 13.19
CA TRP A 47 -7.32 -7.61 11.76
C TRP A 47 -8.23 -8.76 11.35
N GLY A 48 -8.28 -9.88 12.07
CA GLY A 48 -9.11 -11.03 11.72
C GLY A 48 -10.60 -10.68 11.64
N PRO A 49 -11.18 -10.07 12.69
CA PRO A 49 -12.57 -9.61 12.68
C PRO A 49 -12.85 -8.60 11.56
N THR A 50 -11.80 -7.96 11.02
CA THR A 50 -11.97 -6.86 10.09
C THR A 50 -12.58 -7.36 8.77
N PHE A 51 -12.13 -8.52 8.29
CA PHE A 51 -12.65 -9.15 7.07
C PHE A 51 -14.17 -9.43 7.06
N LEU A 52 -14.83 -9.41 8.23
CA LEU A 52 -16.25 -9.70 8.37
C LEU A 52 -17.15 -8.47 8.23
N THR A 53 -16.67 -7.23 8.16
CA THR A 53 -17.60 -6.07 8.17
C THR A 53 -17.95 -5.49 6.81
N ALA A 54 -19.00 -4.67 6.82
CA ALA A 54 -19.42 -3.89 5.66
C ALA A 54 -18.39 -2.83 5.25
N ALA A 55 -17.58 -2.33 6.18
CA ALA A 55 -16.54 -1.35 5.87
C ALA A 55 -15.43 -1.97 5.02
N PHE A 56 -15.01 -3.21 5.34
CA PHE A 56 -14.07 -3.96 4.50
C PHE A 56 -14.61 -4.17 3.08
N ILE A 57 -15.89 -4.56 2.94
CA ILE A 57 -16.53 -4.70 1.62
C ILE A 57 -16.51 -3.36 0.88
N LYS A 58 -16.93 -2.28 1.54
CA LYS A 58 -16.96 -0.92 0.95
C LYS A 58 -15.57 -0.52 0.45
N GLU A 59 -14.53 -0.73 1.24
CA GLU A 59 -13.16 -0.40 0.87
C GLU A 59 -12.67 -1.27 -0.30
N ALA A 60 -12.95 -2.57 -0.27
CA ALA A 60 -12.60 -3.47 -1.35
C ALA A 60 -13.30 -3.09 -2.67
N VAL A 61 -14.60 -2.75 -2.63
CA VAL A 61 -15.34 -2.26 -3.82
C VAL A 61 -14.71 -0.97 -4.33
N THR A 62 -14.41 -0.04 -3.43
CA THR A 62 -13.85 1.27 -3.79
C THR A 62 -12.49 1.11 -4.47
N ASN A 63 -11.64 0.22 -3.94
CA ASN A 63 -10.34 -0.09 -4.55
C ASN A 63 -10.48 -0.82 -5.88
N ILE A 64 -11.46 -1.72 -6.04
CA ILE A 64 -11.78 -2.30 -7.34
C ILE A 64 -12.16 -1.21 -8.35
N CYS A 65 -13.07 -0.30 -7.98
CA CYS A 65 -13.49 0.79 -8.85
C CYS A 65 -12.32 1.72 -9.22
N ARG A 66 -11.42 2.02 -8.27
CA ARG A 66 -10.19 2.79 -8.53
C ARG A 66 -9.26 2.07 -9.51
N SER A 67 -9.11 0.75 -9.37
CA SER A 67 -8.22 -0.06 -10.23
C SER A 67 -8.65 -0.11 -11.69
N ILE A 68 -9.90 0.19 -12.03
CA ILE A 68 -10.39 0.27 -13.42
C ILE A 68 -9.60 1.33 -14.22
N ARG A 69 -9.12 2.38 -13.55
CA ARG A 69 -8.35 3.46 -14.17
C ARG A 69 -6.83 3.25 -14.10
N GLN A 70 -6.38 2.07 -13.67
CA GLN A 70 -4.97 1.70 -13.62
C GLN A 70 -4.39 1.69 -15.05
N LYS A 71 -3.18 2.22 -15.18
CA LYS A 71 -2.40 2.30 -16.42
C LYS A 71 -1.07 1.54 -16.32
N ALA A 72 -0.53 1.36 -15.11
CA ALA A 72 0.74 0.67 -14.90
C ALA A 72 0.56 -0.85 -14.94
N PHE A 73 0.88 -1.45 -16.08
CA PHE A 73 0.91 -2.91 -16.29
C PHE A 73 2.32 -3.37 -16.65
N VAL A 74 2.72 -4.54 -16.16
CA VAL A 74 4.04 -5.13 -16.44
C VAL A 74 4.26 -5.25 -17.96
N GLY A 75 5.43 -4.83 -18.43
CA GLY A 75 5.80 -4.71 -19.85
C GLY A 75 5.30 -3.43 -20.52
N GLY A 76 4.32 -2.73 -19.93
CA GLY A 76 3.75 -1.49 -20.43
C GLY A 76 4.59 -0.25 -20.11
N VAL A 77 4.18 0.88 -20.70
CA VAL A 77 4.78 2.19 -20.43
C VAL A 77 4.44 2.62 -19.00
N ALA A 78 5.44 3.07 -18.26
CA ALA A 78 5.28 3.60 -16.91
C ALA A 78 4.50 4.94 -16.96
N PRO A 79 3.36 5.07 -16.25
CA PRO A 79 2.60 6.32 -16.24
C PRO A 79 3.41 7.45 -15.59
N ASP A 80 3.59 8.56 -16.30
CA ASP A 80 4.21 9.75 -15.73
C ASP A 80 3.21 10.56 -14.90
N SER A 81 2.97 10.11 -13.68
CA SER A 81 1.94 10.70 -12.82
C SER A 81 2.48 11.89 -12.05
N PRO A 82 1.67 12.95 -11.84
CA PRO A 82 2.08 14.10 -11.07
C PRO A 82 2.25 13.73 -9.59
N VAL A 83 3.29 14.28 -8.98
CA VAL A 83 3.59 14.15 -7.55
C VAL A 83 4.11 15.50 -7.04
N ILE A 84 4.12 15.66 -5.71
CA ILE A 84 4.54 16.90 -5.05
C ILE A 84 5.70 16.57 -4.11
N THR A 85 6.78 17.34 -4.15
CA THR A 85 7.93 17.16 -3.25
C THR A 85 7.58 17.59 -1.82
N MET A 86 8.43 17.25 -0.86
CA MET A 86 8.25 17.68 0.53
C MET A 86 8.37 19.21 0.68
N GLU A 87 9.03 19.86 -0.27
CA GLU A 87 9.19 21.32 -0.44
C GLU A 87 8.05 21.96 -1.24
N THR A 88 6.97 21.22 -1.50
CA THR A 88 5.74 21.65 -2.20
C THR A 88 5.89 21.97 -3.69
N GLU A 89 6.98 21.53 -4.32
CA GLU A 89 7.18 21.66 -5.76
C GLU A 89 6.42 20.57 -6.52
N ARG A 90 5.73 20.94 -7.60
CA ARG A 90 5.07 19.97 -8.49
C ARG A 90 6.07 19.36 -9.45
N THR A 91 6.06 18.05 -9.55
CA THR A 91 6.90 17.27 -10.46
C THR A 91 6.15 16.02 -10.93
N SER A 92 6.84 15.07 -11.56
CA SER A 92 6.29 13.81 -12.02
C SER A 92 7.17 12.61 -11.65
N ILE A 93 6.60 11.41 -11.63
CA ILE A 93 7.34 10.19 -11.25
C ILE A 93 8.55 9.96 -12.15
N LEU A 94 8.43 10.14 -13.47
CA LEU A 94 9.52 9.84 -14.39
C LEU A 94 10.66 10.87 -14.31
N SER A 95 10.42 12.06 -13.72
CA SER A 95 11.49 13.03 -13.45
C SER A 95 12.58 12.47 -12.51
N PHE A 96 12.25 11.47 -11.69
CA PHE A 96 13.18 10.79 -10.79
C PHE A 96 13.98 9.67 -11.47
N MET A 97 13.67 9.32 -12.73
CA MET A 97 14.42 8.30 -13.46
C MET A 97 15.70 8.89 -14.07
N LYS A 98 16.87 8.42 -13.60
CA LYS A 98 18.19 8.89 -14.04
C LYS A 98 18.97 7.84 -14.85
N GLY A 99 18.25 7.03 -15.64
CA GLY A 99 18.82 5.96 -16.48
C GLY A 99 19.02 4.62 -15.77
N ARG A 100 19.05 4.60 -14.43
CA ARG A 100 19.01 3.38 -13.61
C ARG A 100 17.56 2.93 -13.37
N PRO A 101 17.35 1.65 -12.98
CA PRO A 101 16.03 1.21 -12.51
C PRO A 101 15.55 2.08 -11.35
N LEU A 102 14.28 2.46 -11.36
CA LEU A 102 13.64 3.23 -10.30
C LEU A 102 12.61 2.34 -9.59
N VAL A 103 12.85 2.06 -8.32
CA VAL A 103 11.93 1.31 -7.46
C VAL A 103 10.98 2.29 -6.78
N LEU A 104 9.69 2.14 -7.05
CA LEU A 104 8.63 2.93 -6.43
C LEU A 104 8.02 2.15 -5.29
N SER A 105 7.82 2.80 -4.15
CA SER A 105 7.12 2.23 -3.01
C SER A 105 5.96 3.16 -2.62
N PHE A 106 4.74 2.75 -2.93
CA PHE A 106 3.53 3.50 -2.59
C PHE A 106 3.00 3.02 -1.25
N GLY A 107 2.68 3.97 -0.36
CA GLY A 107 2.11 3.66 0.94
C GLY A 107 1.76 4.90 1.75
N SER A 108 1.28 4.69 2.97
CA SER A 108 0.97 5.76 3.93
C SER A 108 1.40 5.33 5.35
N CYS A 109 1.21 6.21 6.34
CA CYS A 109 1.54 5.89 7.74
C CYS A 109 0.58 4.88 8.37
N SER A 110 -0.60 4.64 7.78
CA SER A 110 -1.44 3.51 8.19
C SER A 110 -0.78 2.16 7.84
N PRO A 111 -0.80 1.16 8.73
CA PRO A 111 -0.43 -0.20 8.36
C PRO A 111 -1.22 -0.71 7.14
N PRO A 112 -0.69 -1.65 6.34
CA PRO A 112 0.51 -2.48 6.58
C PRO A 112 1.87 -1.84 6.27
N PHE A 113 1.92 -0.69 5.59
CA PHE A 113 3.17 -0.13 5.05
C PHE A 113 4.24 0.15 6.11
N MET A 114 3.84 0.77 7.22
CA MET A 114 4.77 1.04 8.33
C MET A 114 5.35 -0.23 8.96
N PHE A 115 4.70 -1.39 8.80
CA PHE A 115 5.22 -2.66 9.30
C PHE A 115 6.22 -3.31 8.36
N THR A 116 6.15 -3.01 7.06
CA THR A 116 7.07 -3.53 6.05
C THR A 116 8.19 -2.54 5.72
N LEU A 117 8.14 -1.32 6.28
CA LEU A 117 9.13 -0.27 6.06
C LEU A 117 10.57 -0.73 6.38
N ASP A 118 10.81 -1.48 7.45
CA ASP A 118 12.15 -2.00 7.77
C ASP A 118 12.65 -2.98 6.71
N GLN A 119 11.76 -3.75 6.09
CA GLN A 119 12.11 -4.65 4.98
C GLN A 119 12.45 -3.85 3.72
N PHE A 120 11.67 -2.79 3.45
CA PHE A 120 11.97 -1.85 2.37
C PHE A 120 13.31 -1.15 2.60
N LYS A 121 13.62 -0.69 3.80
CA LYS A 121 14.92 -0.08 4.14
C LYS A 121 16.10 -1.00 3.85
N ARG A 122 15.96 -2.31 4.15
CA ARG A 122 16.98 -3.30 3.77
C ARG A 122 17.12 -3.42 2.25
N LEU A 123 16.02 -3.44 1.51
CA LEU A 123 16.05 -3.43 0.04
C LEU A 123 16.79 -2.19 -0.50
N VAL A 124 16.50 -1.01 0.05
CA VAL A 124 17.22 0.23 -0.32
C VAL A 124 18.71 0.07 -0.02
N ALA A 125 19.08 -0.40 1.17
CA ALA A 125 20.48 -0.57 1.56
C ALA A 125 21.23 -1.54 0.64
N ASP A 126 20.60 -2.66 0.25
CA ASP A 126 21.22 -3.69 -0.58
C ASP A 126 21.41 -3.26 -2.05
N PHE A 127 20.51 -2.44 -2.59
CA PHE A 127 20.45 -2.15 -4.03
C PHE A 127 20.65 -0.68 -4.42
N ARG A 128 20.90 0.22 -3.45
CA ARG A 128 21.15 1.66 -3.72
C ARG A 128 22.30 1.92 -4.70
N ASP A 129 23.19 0.97 -4.91
CA ASP A 129 24.32 1.09 -5.84
C ASP A 129 23.92 0.79 -7.29
N VAL A 130 22.82 0.06 -7.52
CA VAL A 130 22.34 -0.33 -8.86
C VAL A 130 20.96 0.22 -9.24
N ALA A 131 20.11 0.56 -8.28
CA ALA A 131 18.79 1.14 -8.50
C ALA A 131 18.58 2.44 -7.70
N ASP A 132 17.70 3.31 -8.19
CA ASP A 132 17.17 4.46 -7.46
C ASP A 132 15.88 4.05 -6.74
N PHE A 133 15.55 4.73 -5.64
CA PHE A 133 14.37 4.44 -4.83
C PHE A 133 13.55 5.70 -4.59
N LEU A 134 12.23 5.57 -4.63
CA LEU A 134 11.30 6.66 -4.37
C LEU A 134 10.09 6.14 -3.60
N VAL A 135 9.78 6.78 -2.48
CA VAL A 135 8.53 6.55 -1.75
C VAL A 135 7.50 7.58 -2.17
N ILE A 136 6.29 7.12 -2.50
CA ILE A 136 5.15 7.97 -2.85
C ILE A 136 4.11 7.82 -1.75
N TYR A 137 3.96 8.88 -0.96
CA TYR A 137 2.96 8.97 0.09
C TYR A 137 1.57 9.16 -0.52
N ILE A 138 0.66 8.21 -0.29
CA ILE A 138 -0.71 8.23 -0.81
C ILE A 138 -1.74 8.48 0.30
N ALA A 139 -3.03 8.53 -0.07
CA ALA A 139 -4.13 8.57 0.87
C ALA A 139 -4.05 7.44 1.91
N GLU A 140 -4.42 7.72 3.16
CA GLU A 140 -4.42 6.70 4.22
C GLU A 140 -5.29 5.50 3.84
N ALA A 141 -4.75 4.29 4.03
CA ALA A 141 -5.49 3.05 3.80
C ALA A 141 -6.58 2.83 4.86
N HIS A 142 -6.37 3.35 6.08
CA HIS A 142 -7.25 3.12 7.22
C HIS A 142 -7.47 4.40 8.04
N SER A 143 -8.41 5.25 7.63
CA SER A 143 -8.86 6.41 8.41
C SER A 143 -9.96 6.03 9.43
N SER A 144 -9.81 6.43 10.69
CA SER A 144 -10.75 6.59 11.86
C SER A 144 -12.12 5.90 11.93
N GLY A 145 -12.37 4.81 11.20
CA GLY A 145 -13.55 3.95 11.39
C GLY A 145 -13.19 2.47 11.54
N TRP A 146 -12.00 2.10 11.09
CA TRP A 146 -11.53 0.72 10.87
C TRP A 146 -10.05 0.49 11.22
N ALA A 147 -9.48 1.41 12.01
CA ALA A 147 -8.08 1.39 12.39
C ALA A 147 -7.74 0.19 13.28
N PHE A 148 -6.52 -0.33 13.12
CA PHE A 148 -5.93 -1.31 14.01
C PHE A 148 -5.54 -0.65 15.33
N SER A 149 -5.57 -1.40 16.43
CA SER A 149 -5.41 -0.91 17.81
C SER A 149 -4.11 -0.15 18.09
N ASN A 150 -3.07 -0.32 17.26
CA ASN A 150 -1.73 0.26 17.39
C ASN A 150 -1.40 1.25 16.25
N ASN A 151 -2.38 2.02 15.77
CA ASN A 151 -2.22 2.89 14.61
C ASN A 151 -1.79 4.33 14.96
N TYR A 152 -1.10 4.97 14.02
CA TYR A 152 -1.14 6.42 13.91
C TYR A 152 -2.58 6.82 13.58
N ASP A 153 -3.24 7.57 14.47
CA ASP A 153 -4.60 8.07 14.22
C ASP A 153 -4.54 9.26 13.26
N ILE A 154 -4.29 8.94 11.99
CA ILE A 154 -4.24 9.91 10.90
C ILE A 154 -5.57 9.81 10.15
N ASN A 155 -6.34 10.89 10.22
CA ASN A 155 -7.57 11.02 9.45
C ASN A 155 -7.26 11.14 7.96
N GLN A 156 -8.27 10.83 7.14
CA GLN A 156 -8.17 11.00 5.70
C GLN A 156 -7.87 12.47 5.38
N HIS A 157 -6.79 12.73 4.65
CA HIS A 157 -6.34 14.09 4.32
C HIS A 157 -7.43 14.83 3.55
N GLN A 158 -7.84 16.00 4.03
CA GLN A 158 -8.75 16.94 3.37
C GLN A 158 -7.99 18.03 2.60
N SER A 159 -6.70 18.18 2.87
CA SER A 159 -5.82 19.16 2.22
C SER A 159 -4.44 18.57 1.93
N LEU A 160 -3.71 19.23 1.02
CA LEU A 160 -2.32 18.87 0.73
C LEU A 160 -1.42 19.05 1.96
N GLU A 161 -1.69 20.07 2.78
CA GLU A 161 -0.94 20.34 4.01
C GLU A 161 -1.07 19.19 5.02
N GLU A 162 -2.29 18.65 5.18
CA GLU A 162 -2.52 17.47 6.02
C GLU A 162 -1.76 16.25 5.48
N ARG A 163 -1.78 16.02 4.16
CA ARG A 163 -1.03 14.92 3.54
C ARG A 163 0.47 15.07 3.73
N LEU A 164 1.01 16.27 3.54
CA LEU A 164 2.44 16.57 3.77
C LEU A 164 2.81 16.38 5.24
N SER A 165 1.93 16.78 6.17
CA SER A 165 2.14 16.60 7.60
C SER A 165 2.19 15.12 7.98
N ALA A 166 1.31 14.30 7.39
CA ALA A 166 1.34 12.84 7.55
C ALA A 166 2.61 12.23 6.92
N ALA A 167 3.02 12.69 5.73
CA ALA A 167 4.25 12.25 5.08
C ALA A 167 5.52 12.59 5.89
N ARG A 168 5.53 13.69 6.65
CA ARG A 168 6.65 14.02 7.55
C ARG A 168 6.84 12.98 8.65
N ILE A 169 5.77 12.33 9.12
CA ILE A 169 5.88 11.22 10.09
C ILE A 169 6.62 10.03 9.46
N LEU A 170 6.34 9.73 8.19
CA LEU A 170 7.06 8.70 7.45
C LEU A 170 8.54 9.08 7.25
N VAL A 171 8.82 10.33 6.90
CA VAL A 171 10.21 10.83 6.75
C VAL A 171 11.00 10.69 8.05
N GLN A 172 10.39 10.95 9.21
CA GLN A 172 11.03 10.74 10.52
C GLN A 172 11.43 9.28 10.78
N SER A 173 10.80 8.32 10.09
CA SER A 173 11.14 6.88 10.17
C SER A 173 12.33 6.51 9.27
N ASP A 174 12.88 7.48 8.55
CA ASP A 174 14.07 7.38 7.69
C ASP A 174 13.97 6.21 6.68
N PRO A 175 13.20 6.38 5.59
CA PRO A 175 13.03 5.34 4.57
C PRO A 175 14.30 5.10 3.73
N LEU A 176 15.41 5.82 3.99
CA LEU A 176 16.69 5.76 3.25
C LEU A 176 16.61 6.20 1.78
N CYS A 177 15.50 6.82 1.36
CA CYS A 177 15.31 7.36 0.02
C CYS A 177 14.40 8.61 0.04
N PRO A 178 14.35 9.38 -1.06
CA PRO A 178 13.41 10.49 -1.18
C PRO A 178 11.95 10.06 -1.01
N VAL A 179 11.16 10.95 -0.41
CA VAL A 179 9.71 10.83 -0.26
C VAL A 179 9.06 11.96 -1.04
N VAL A 180 8.04 11.65 -1.82
CA VAL A 180 7.12 12.60 -2.44
C VAL A 180 5.70 12.25 -2.04
N VAL A 181 4.77 13.18 -2.23
CA VAL A 181 3.34 12.94 -1.96
C VAL A 181 2.54 12.92 -3.26
N ASP A 182 1.53 12.06 -3.33
CA ASP A 182 0.56 12.10 -4.43
C ASP A 182 -0.29 13.38 -4.33
N GLU A 183 -0.80 13.86 -5.46
CA GLU A 183 -1.74 14.97 -5.47
C GLU A 183 -3.04 14.59 -4.76
N MET A 184 -3.81 15.58 -4.27
CA MET A 184 -5.11 15.33 -3.63
C MET A 184 -6.12 14.63 -4.54
N SER A 185 -5.92 14.68 -5.86
CA SER A 185 -6.68 13.92 -6.87
C SER A 185 -6.40 12.39 -6.82
N ASN A 186 -5.33 11.98 -6.13
CA ASN A 186 -4.80 10.61 -6.06
C ASN A 186 -4.40 10.05 -7.44
N ALA A 187 -3.92 10.93 -8.33
CA ALA A 187 -3.63 10.57 -9.71
C ALA A 187 -2.57 9.46 -9.81
N ALA A 188 -1.49 9.54 -9.03
CA ALA A 188 -0.45 8.53 -9.05
C ALA A 188 -0.98 7.19 -8.49
N ALA A 189 -1.70 7.22 -7.37
CA ALA A 189 -2.29 6.02 -6.79
C ALA A 189 -3.29 5.33 -7.72
N ILE A 190 -4.07 6.10 -8.48
CA ILE A 190 -5.00 5.59 -9.48
C ILE A 190 -4.25 4.98 -10.68
N HIS A 191 -3.29 5.71 -11.26
CA HIS A 191 -2.56 5.23 -12.44
C HIS A 191 -1.75 3.97 -12.15
N TYR A 192 -1.21 3.85 -10.94
CA TYR A 192 -0.45 2.69 -10.50
C TYR A 192 -1.31 1.64 -9.78
N GLY A 193 -2.61 1.87 -9.57
CA GLY A 193 -3.48 0.97 -8.82
C GLY A 193 -2.83 0.54 -7.50
N SER A 194 -2.25 1.50 -6.77
CA SER A 194 -1.26 1.24 -5.72
C SER A 194 -1.81 1.37 -4.30
N HIS A 195 -3.10 1.62 -4.16
CA HIS A 195 -3.78 1.60 -2.85
C HIS A 195 -4.12 0.14 -2.45
N PRO A 196 -3.96 -0.26 -1.18
CA PRO A 196 -3.48 0.52 -0.03
C PRO A 196 -1.96 0.72 0.00
N GLU A 197 -1.20 -0.18 -0.62
CA GLU A 197 0.24 -0.09 -0.81
C GLU A 197 0.66 -0.95 -2.01
N ARG A 198 1.75 -0.57 -2.68
CA ARG A 198 2.30 -1.33 -3.82
C ARG A 198 3.74 -0.94 -4.13
N LEU A 199 4.53 -1.91 -4.57
CA LEU A 199 5.88 -1.72 -5.07
C LEU A 199 5.91 -1.87 -6.59
N TYR A 200 6.67 -1.02 -7.28
CA TYR A 200 6.92 -1.14 -8.71
C TYR A 200 8.41 -1.01 -9.02
N VAL A 201 8.86 -1.72 -10.04
CA VAL A 201 10.21 -1.52 -10.62
C VAL A 201 10.03 -0.94 -12.01
N LEU A 202 10.58 0.24 -12.23
CA LEU A 202 10.59 0.92 -13.52
C LEU A 202 11.98 0.87 -14.14
N GLN A 203 12.05 0.59 -15.44
CA GLN A 203 13.31 0.65 -16.18
C GLN A 203 13.04 1.11 -17.61
N ALA A 204 13.83 2.08 -18.08
CA ALA A 204 13.70 2.67 -19.42
C ALA A 204 12.25 3.11 -19.75
N GLY A 205 11.56 3.74 -18.79
CA GLY A 205 10.17 4.21 -18.96
C GLY A 205 9.12 3.10 -19.03
N LYS A 206 9.46 1.85 -18.67
CA LYS A 206 8.54 0.71 -18.66
C LYS A 206 8.43 0.09 -17.28
N VAL A 207 7.28 -0.50 -17.00
CA VAL A 207 7.04 -1.29 -15.78
C VAL A 207 7.64 -2.68 -15.95
N GLN A 208 8.65 -3.02 -15.16
CA GLN A 208 9.30 -4.34 -15.19
C GLN A 208 8.65 -5.33 -14.21
N GLY A 209 8.10 -4.82 -13.11
CA GLY A 209 7.47 -5.65 -12.08
C GLY A 209 6.59 -4.80 -11.18
N GLY A 210 5.61 -5.44 -10.53
CA GLY A 210 4.71 -4.81 -9.58
C GLY A 210 4.26 -5.81 -8.51
N ILE A 211 4.42 -5.45 -7.25
CA ILE A 211 4.22 -6.33 -6.09
C ILE A 211 3.29 -5.65 -5.07
N GLY A 212 2.26 -6.35 -4.61
CA GLY A 212 1.31 -5.91 -3.57
C GLY A 212 -0.18 -6.08 -3.97
N PRO A 213 -1.12 -5.98 -3.00
CA PRO A 213 -0.96 -6.11 -1.55
C PRO A 213 -0.90 -7.58 -1.07
N TRP A 214 -1.49 -8.54 -1.81
CA TRP A 214 -1.51 -9.98 -1.46
C TRP A 214 -0.23 -10.72 -1.88
N GLY A 215 0.92 -10.17 -1.50
CA GLY A 215 2.24 -10.65 -1.91
C GLY A 215 3.32 -9.59 -1.80
N TYR A 216 3.10 -8.52 -1.01
CA TYR A 216 4.13 -7.51 -0.75
C TYR A 216 5.28 -8.14 0.04
N SER A 217 6.26 -8.67 -0.69
CA SER A 217 7.52 -9.17 -0.15
C SER A 217 8.64 -8.44 -0.88
N PRO A 218 9.26 -7.42 -0.28
CA PRO A 218 10.46 -6.79 -0.84
C PRO A 218 11.57 -7.81 -1.15
N GLN A 219 11.55 -8.98 -0.50
CA GLN A 219 12.48 -10.08 -0.77
C GLN A 219 12.28 -10.76 -2.14
N GLU A 220 11.11 -10.64 -2.77
CA GLU A 220 10.90 -11.18 -4.13
C GLU A 220 11.51 -10.27 -5.22
N VAL A 221 11.94 -9.06 -4.86
CA VAL A 221 12.67 -8.12 -5.73
C VAL A 221 14.18 -8.35 -5.65
N ARG A 222 14.66 -9.14 -4.67
CA ARG A 222 16.09 -9.47 -4.53
C ARG A 222 16.60 -10.35 -5.67
#